data_AF-B8C7X6-F1
#
_entry.id   AF-B8C7X6-F1
#
_cell.length_a   1.000
_cell.length_b   1.000
_cell.length_c   1.000
_cell.angle_alpha   90.00
_cell.angle_beta   90.00
_cell.angle_gamma   90.00
#
_symmetry.space_group_name_H-M   'P 1'
#
loop_
_entity.id
_entity.type
_entity.pdbx_description
1 polymer ?
#
loop_
_entity_poly.entity_id
_entity_poly.type
_entity_poly.pdbx_seq_one_letter_code
_entity_poly.pdbx_strand_id
1 'polypeptide(L)'
;MICQHDNFFVRDVVYLEGMLEYMEREENASWLQCVHFPSTATLNYVEKVRRRYHLDLDTYCHDVSDEQLKGSLIPLVFWYGRTHIGRTSYYNDKILKDIPLNVGDHLEELWGTRQLKELLKLGNVQCDESELGELFRQAHSKYGNYVFFEKGDEGMKEEVLYHLSGRKACASNVGSDITGRSEIAYRKQKALHSFQPQGASFTTARRAVGVVPGLTVQQQQENAKLQFTGQFRQRCFHCGLKGHSFKFCPEMVKEDKPEVQVLDLS
;
A
#
# COMPACT_ATOMS: atom_id res chain seq x y z
N MET A 1 -16.62 -5.61 -11.32
CA MET A 1 -15.40 -5.31 -10.55
C MET A 1 -15.45 -3.89 -10.04
N ILE A 2 -14.96 -3.66 -8.82
CA ILE A 2 -14.82 -2.33 -8.22
C ILE A 2 -13.36 -1.88 -8.37
N CYS A 3 -13.12 -0.67 -8.88
CA CYS A 3 -11.83 0.01 -8.83
C CYS A 3 -11.95 1.19 -7.86
N GLN A 4 -11.02 1.29 -6.91
CA GLN A 4 -11.18 2.07 -5.68
C GLN A 4 -11.21 3.60 -5.86
N HIS A 5 -11.92 4.28 -4.96
CA HIS A 5 -11.91 5.72 -4.71
C HIS A 5 -10.69 6.16 -3.88
N ASP A 6 -10.26 7.41 -4.08
CA ASP A 6 -9.19 8.13 -3.36
C ASP A 6 -7.74 7.64 -3.56
N ASN A 7 -7.45 6.83 -4.58
CA ASN A 7 -6.08 6.50 -4.96
C ASN A 7 -5.83 6.82 -6.43
N PHE A 8 -4.59 7.12 -6.80
CA PHE A 8 -4.16 7.19 -8.20
C PHE A 8 -2.88 6.39 -8.40
N PHE A 9 -2.74 5.87 -9.62
CA PHE A 9 -1.52 5.20 -10.06
C PHE A 9 -0.39 6.22 -10.18
N VAL A 10 0.72 6.00 -9.49
CA VAL A 10 1.93 6.84 -9.57
C VAL A 10 2.91 6.37 -10.64
N ARG A 11 2.58 5.28 -11.34
CA ARG A 11 3.32 4.71 -12.47
C ARG A 11 2.38 4.04 -13.44
N ASP A 12 2.89 3.75 -14.62
CA ASP A 12 2.16 3.01 -15.64
C ASP A 12 1.97 1.56 -15.19
N VAL A 13 0.70 1.13 -15.12
CA VAL A 13 0.32 -0.23 -14.74
C VAL A 13 -0.08 -0.98 -16.00
N VAL A 14 0.94 -1.44 -16.73
CA VAL A 14 0.76 -2.14 -18.02
C VAL A 14 0.15 -3.52 -17.87
N TYR A 15 0.24 -4.12 -16.68
CA TYR A 15 -0.26 -5.46 -16.36
C TYR A 15 -1.71 -5.46 -15.85
N LEU A 16 -2.41 -4.32 -15.87
CA LEU A 16 -3.77 -4.24 -15.34
C LEU A 16 -4.72 -5.17 -16.09
N GLU A 17 -4.73 -5.11 -17.43
CA GLU A 17 -5.57 -5.97 -18.28
C GLU A 17 -5.31 -7.45 -18.02
N GLY A 18 -4.04 -7.87 -18.07
CA GLY A 18 -3.65 -9.25 -17.76
C GLY A 18 -4.06 -9.69 -16.34
N MET A 19 -4.05 -8.80 -15.34
CA MET A 19 -4.56 -9.09 -14.00
C MET A 19 -6.07 -9.34 -13.99
N LEU A 20 -6.84 -8.57 -14.77
CA LEU A 20 -8.29 -8.77 -14.86
C LEU A 20 -8.62 -10.10 -15.51
N GLU A 21 -7.96 -10.41 -16.63
CA GLU A 21 -8.10 -11.69 -17.31
C GLU A 21 -7.71 -12.86 -16.39
N TYR A 22 -6.59 -12.72 -15.67
CA TYR A 22 -6.14 -13.73 -14.69
C TYR A 22 -7.19 -13.96 -13.59
N MET A 23 -7.81 -12.89 -13.10
CA MET A 23 -8.91 -13.01 -12.13
C MET A 23 -10.15 -13.68 -12.72
N GLU A 24 -10.52 -13.43 -13.98
CA GLU A 24 -11.74 -14.00 -14.57
C GLU A 24 -11.63 -15.48 -14.94
N ARG A 25 -10.44 -16.09 -14.88
CA ARG A 25 -10.26 -17.53 -15.11
C ARG A 25 -11.04 -18.37 -14.10
N GLU A 26 -11.67 -19.44 -14.58
CA GLU A 26 -12.54 -20.30 -13.76
C GLU A 26 -11.78 -20.93 -12.58
N GLU A 27 -10.53 -21.36 -12.81
CA GLU A 27 -9.66 -21.91 -11.78
C GLU A 27 -9.26 -20.90 -10.69
N ASN A 28 -9.31 -19.61 -11.00
CA ASN A 28 -8.93 -18.52 -10.09
C ASN A 28 -10.13 -17.87 -9.39
N ALA A 29 -11.32 -18.01 -9.97
CA ALA A 29 -12.55 -17.39 -9.48
C ALA A 29 -12.92 -17.78 -8.04
N SER A 30 -12.53 -18.98 -7.61
CA SER A 30 -12.85 -19.50 -6.27
C SER A 30 -11.98 -18.91 -5.16
N TRP A 31 -10.71 -18.59 -5.44
CA TRP A 31 -9.73 -18.23 -4.40
C TRP A 31 -9.13 -16.83 -4.57
N LEU A 32 -9.21 -16.18 -5.73
CA LEU A 32 -8.63 -14.85 -5.97
C LEU A 32 -9.70 -13.78 -6.04
N GLN A 33 -10.25 -13.32 -4.92
CA GLN A 33 -11.39 -12.42 -4.85
C GLN A 33 -11.03 -10.93 -4.99
N CYS A 34 -9.88 -10.55 -4.45
CA CYS A 34 -9.41 -9.17 -4.40
C CYS A 34 -7.92 -9.09 -4.68
N VAL A 35 -7.51 -8.08 -5.44
CA VAL A 35 -6.11 -7.76 -5.70
C VAL A 35 -5.83 -6.34 -5.25
N HIS A 36 -4.75 -6.20 -4.49
CA HIS A 36 -4.21 -4.94 -4.02
C HIS A 36 -2.88 -4.67 -4.72
N PHE A 37 -2.62 -3.44 -5.14
CA PHE A 37 -1.30 -3.02 -5.57
C PHE A 37 -0.50 -2.39 -4.42
N PRO A 38 0.84 -2.44 -4.50
CA PRO A 38 1.74 -1.81 -3.55
C PRO A 38 1.43 -0.32 -3.38
N SER A 39 1.24 0.09 -2.14
CA SER A 39 1.12 1.48 -1.70
C SER A 39 2.19 1.75 -0.64
N THR A 40 2.41 3.00 -0.24
CA THR A 40 3.28 3.33 0.90
C THR A 40 3.05 2.41 2.13
N ALA A 41 1.79 2.03 2.40
CA ALA A 41 1.45 1.18 3.54
C ALA A 41 1.94 -0.27 3.38
N THR A 42 1.98 -0.78 2.15
CA THR A 42 2.34 -2.16 1.81
C THR A 42 3.72 -2.35 1.18
N LEU A 43 4.52 -1.30 1.09
CA LEU A 43 5.96 -1.47 0.84
C LEU A 43 6.58 -2.36 1.93
N ASN A 44 7.42 -3.32 1.55
CA ASN A 44 8.03 -4.31 2.45
C ASN A 44 6.99 -5.06 3.29
N TYR A 45 5.85 -5.40 2.68
CA TYR A 45 4.73 -6.03 3.37
C TYR A 45 5.10 -7.40 3.95
N VAL A 46 5.85 -8.22 3.21
CA VAL A 46 6.30 -9.53 3.69
C VAL A 46 7.15 -9.40 4.95
N GLU A 47 8.13 -8.51 4.96
CA GLU A 47 9.00 -8.29 6.11
C GLU A 47 8.22 -7.74 7.30
N LYS A 48 7.25 -6.85 7.07
CA LYS A 48 6.37 -6.33 8.10
C LYS A 48 5.54 -7.44 8.74
N VAL A 49 4.97 -8.34 7.94
CA VAL A 49 4.17 -9.47 8.43
C VAL A 49 5.06 -10.47 9.18
N ARG A 50 6.22 -10.84 8.62
CA ARG A 50 7.19 -11.71 9.27
C ARG A 50 7.61 -11.19 10.65
N ARG A 51 7.93 -9.89 10.75
CA ARG A 51 8.31 -9.27 12.03
C ARG A 51 7.16 -9.17 13.03
N ARG A 52 5.95 -8.83 12.57
CA ARG A 52 4.81 -8.53 13.44
C ARG A 52 4.05 -9.78 13.90
N TYR A 53 3.97 -10.78 13.04
CA TYR A 53 3.10 -11.94 13.20
C TYR A 53 3.86 -13.27 13.15
N HIS A 54 5.17 -13.25 12.91
CA HIS A 54 6.00 -14.46 12.76
C HIS A 54 5.50 -15.40 11.66
N LEU A 55 4.89 -14.83 10.61
CA LEU A 55 4.44 -15.56 9.42
C LEU A 55 5.39 -15.26 8.25
N ASP A 56 5.95 -16.30 7.66
CA ASP A 56 6.73 -16.18 6.42
C ASP A 56 5.78 -16.27 5.23
N LEU A 57 5.50 -15.14 4.56
CA LEU A 57 4.56 -15.13 3.44
C LEU A 57 5.21 -15.56 2.11
N ASP A 58 6.54 -15.60 2.02
CA ASP A 58 7.24 -15.96 0.79
C ASP A 58 6.94 -17.42 0.40
N THR A 59 6.69 -18.29 1.40
CA THR A 59 6.32 -19.69 1.19
C THR A 59 4.86 -19.89 0.75
N TYR A 60 4.05 -18.83 0.80
CA TYR A 60 2.60 -18.90 0.55
C TYR A 60 2.16 -18.06 -0.65
N CYS A 61 3.09 -17.42 -1.37
CA CYS A 61 2.75 -16.61 -2.54
C CYS A 61 2.34 -17.49 -3.73
N HIS A 62 1.50 -16.94 -4.61
CA HIS A 62 1.21 -17.52 -5.91
C HIS A 62 2.01 -16.78 -6.97
N ASP A 63 2.96 -17.46 -7.59
CA ASP A 63 3.69 -16.90 -8.72
C ASP A 63 2.81 -16.88 -9.96
N VAL A 64 2.79 -15.72 -10.63
CA VAL A 64 2.06 -15.51 -11.87
C VAL A 64 3.07 -15.27 -12.96
N SER A 65 3.00 -16.08 -14.03
CA SER A 65 3.94 -16.04 -15.15
C SER A 65 3.19 -16.25 -16.46
N ASP A 66 2.34 -15.28 -16.78
CA ASP A 66 1.67 -15.19 -18.07
C ASP A 66 2.41 -14.21 -19.00
N GLU A 67 2.06 -14.20 -20.28
CA GLU A 67 2.69 -13.33 -21.28
C GLU A 67 2.60 -11.84 -20.90
N GLN A 68 1.47 -11.43 -20.33
CA GLN A 68 1.16 -10.04 -19.96
C GLN A 68 1.27 -9.75 -18.46
N LEU A 69 1.49 -10.77 -17.63
CA LEU A 69 1.43 -10.66 -16.18
C LEU A 69 2.54 -11.50 -15.54
N LYS A 70 3.56 -10.83 -15.02
CA LYS A 70 4.68 -11.47 -14.33
C LYS A 70 4.84 -10.89 -12.94
N GLY A 71 4.65 -11.72 -11.93
CA GLY A 71 4.68 -11.25 -10.56
C GLY A 71 4.40 -12.34 -9.54
N SER A 72 4.12 -11.90 -8.32
CA SER A 72 3.72 -12.76 -7.23
C SER A 72 2.52 -12.15 -6.52
N LEU A 73 1.49 -12.96 -6.32
CA LEU A 73 0.34 -12.65 -5.48
C LEU A 73 0.67 -13.09 -4.05
N ILE A 74 0.94 -12.12 -3.19
CA ILE A 74 1.28 -12.35 -1.78
C ILE A 74 0.00 -12.28 -0.95
N PRO A 75 -0.33 -13.30 -0.15
CA PRO A 75 -1.57 -13.33 0.62
C PRO A 75 -1.63 -12.17 1.63
N LEU A 76 -2.77 -11.48 1.68
CA LEU A 76 -2.98 -10.40 2.62
C LEU A 76 -3.50 -10.98 3.95
N VAL A 77 -2.77 -10.87 5.06
CA VAL A 77 -3.16 -11.48 6.35
C VAL A 77 -4.22 -10.68 7.11
N PHE A 78 -4.41 -9.42 6.71
CA PHE A 78 -5.40 -8.52 7.28
C PHE A 78 -6.00 -7.69 6.15
N TRP A 79 -7.28 -7.91 5.85
CA TRP A 79 -8.01 -7.07 4.91
C TRP A 79 -8.23 -5.68 5.50
N TYR A 80 -7.56 -4.69 4.92
CA TYR A 80 -7.89 -3.28 5.10
C TYR A 80 -8.65 -2.87 3.83
N GLY A 81 -9.74 -2.11 3.96
CA GLY A 81 -10.72 -1.82 2.90
C GLY A 81 -10.23 -0.84 1.84
N ARG A 82 -8.95 -0.95 1.50
CA ARG A 82 -8.33 -0.35 0.33
C ARG A 82 -8.12 -1.39 -0.76
N THR A 83 -9.21 -2.06 -1.13
CA THR A 83 -9.20 -3.02 -2.24
C THR A 83 -9.18 -2.28 -3.56
N HIS A 84 -8.17 -2.56 -4.37
CA HIS A 84 -7.95 -1.87 -5.64
C HIS A 84 -8.70 -2.52 -6.79
N ILE A 85 -8.69 -3.85 -6.87
CA ILE A 85 -9.58 -4.63 -7.73
C ILE A 85 -10.30 -5.65 -6.84
N GLY A 86 -11.63 -5.74 -6.95
CA GLY A 86 -12.40 -6.76 -6.26
C GLY A 86 -13.63 -7.20 -7.04
N ARG A 87 -14.01 -8.47 -6.87
CA ARG A 87 -15.28 -8.99 -7.37
C ARG A 87 -16.43 -8.45 -6.53
N THR A 88 -17.46 -7.93 -7.19
CA THR A 88 -18.67 -7.45 -6.49
C THR A 88 -19.39 -8.58 -5.76
N SER A 89 -19.40 -9.79 -6.33
CA SER A 89 -19.95 -10.99 -5.70
C SER A 89 -19.28 -11.32 -4.37
N TYR A 90 -17.97 -11.12 -4.23
CA TYR A 90 -17.27 -11.34 -2.96
C TYR A 90 -17.82 -10.46 -1.83
N TYR A 91 -18.11 -9.19 -2.11
CA TYR A 91 -18.71 -8.30 -1.11
C TYR A 91 -20.12 -8.75 -0.75
N ASN A 92 -20.97 -9.03 -1.76
CA ASN A 92 -22.38 -9.36 -1.53
C ASN A 92 -22.55 -10.75 -0.89
N ASP A 93 -21.84 -11.74 -1.39
CA ASP A 93 -22.10 -13.16 -1.09
C ASP A 93 -21.27 -13.68 0.08
N LYS A 94 -20.18 -12.99 0.42
CA LYS A 94 -19.30 -13.35 1.55
C LYS A 94 -19.31 -12.29 2.62
N ILE A 95 -18.77 -11.10 2.33
CA ILE A 95 -18.50 -10.11 3.37
C ILE A 95 -19.80 -9.60 4.04
N LEU A 96 -20.71 -9.04 3.25
CA LEU A 96 -21.94 -8.42 3.74
C LEU A 96 -22.98 -9.45 4.20
N LYS A 97 -22.88 -10.69 3.70
CA LYS A 97 -23.75 -11.80 4.10
C LYS A 97 -23.34 -12.39 5.44
N ASP A 98 -22.04 -12.55 5.69
CA ASP A 98 -21.52 -13.21 6.89
C ASP A 98 -21.33 -12.24 8.06
N ILE A 99 -21.31 -10.94 7.81
CA ILE A 99 -21.10 -9.91 8.85
C ILE A 99 -22.34 -9.01 8.93
N PRO A 100 -23.19 -9.16 9.97
CA PRO A 100 -24.23 -8.18 10.23
C PRO A 100 -23.57 -6.86 10.63
N LEU A 101 -23.80 -5.81 9.85
CA LEU A 101 -23.25 -4.47 10.08
C LEU A 101 -24.24 -3.61 10.87
N ASN A 102 -23.74 -3.01 11.96
CA ASN A 102 -24.45 -2.00 12.73
C ASN A 102 -23.91 -0.60 12.41
N VAL A 103 -24.67 0.43 12.80
CA VAL A 103 -24.22 1.81 12.68
C VAL A 103 -22.97 2.02 13.53
N GLY A 104 -21.89 2.47 12.90
CA GLY A 104 -20.59 2.69 13.53
C GLY A 104 -19.60 1.53 13.34
N ASP A 105 -20.03 0.40 12.79
CA ASP A 105 -19.12 -0.70 12.49
C ASP A 105 -18.16 -0.32 11.35
N HIS A 106 -16.89 -0.70 11.54
CA HIS A 106 -15.88 -0.61 10.50
C HIS A 106 -15.70 -1.99 9.87
N LEU A 107 -16.22 -2.16 8.66
CA LEU A 107 -16.20 -3.45 7.96
C LEU A 107 -14.78 -4.02 7.83
N GLU A 108 -13.80 -3.15 7.61
CA GLU A 108 -12.37 -3.50 7.54
C GLU A 108 -11.85 -4.10 8.84
N GLU A 109 -12.27 -3.53 9.98
CA GLU A 109 -11.87 -4.02 11.28
C GLU A 109 -12.52 -5.37 11.58
N LEU A 110 -13.82 -5.52 11.30
CA LEU A 110 -14.55 -6.76 11.53
C LEU A 110 -14.00 -7.91 10.67
N TRP A 111 -13.92 -7.69 9.35
CA TRP A 111 -13.47 -8.71 8.41
C TRP A 111 -11.97 -8.97 8.49
N GLY A 112 -11.16 -7.92 8.52
CA GLY A 112 -9.69 -8.02 8.62
C GLY A 112 -9.24 -8.67 9.92
N THR A 113 -9.89 -8.36 11.06
CA THR A 113 -9.57 -9.00 12.35
C THR A 113 -9.97 -10.47 12.36
N ARG A 114 -11.12 -10.83 11.76
CA ARG A 114 -11.54 -12.23 11.62
C ARG A 114 -10.49 -13.01 10.81
N GLN A 115 -10.11 -12.48 9.66
CA GLN A 115 -9.08 -13.07 8.79
C GLN A 115 -7.77 -13.29 9.54
N LEU A 116 -7.24 -12.23 10.16
CA LEU A 116 -5.97 -12.30 10.87
C LEU A 116 -6.02 -13.34 12.00
N LYS A 117 -7.10 -13.36 12.79
CA LYS A 117 -7.26 -14.35 13.88
C LYS A 117 -7.28 -15.78 13.36
N GLU A 118 -7.94 -16.05 12.23
CA GLU A 118 -7.98 -17.39 11.65
C GLU A 118 -6.61 -17.83 11.13
N LEU A 119 -5.90 -16.96 10.42
CA LEU A 119 -4.56 -17.27 9.89
C LEU A 119 -3.53 -17.44 11.01
N LEU A 120 -3.58 -16.61 12.06
CA LEU A 120 -2.67 -16.73 13.21
C LEU A 120 -2.88 -18.02 14.02
N LYS A 121 -4.07 -18.63 13.98
CA LYS A 121 -4.30 -19.93 14.64
C LYS A 121 -3.50 -21.04 13.98
N LEU A 122 -3.24 -20.94 12.67
CA LEU A 122 -2.46 -21.94 11.93
C LEU A 122 -1.00 -21.96 12.34
N GLY A 123 -0.44 -20.80 12.72
CA GLY A 123 0.94 -20.72 13.22
C GLY A 123 1.20 -21.50 14.52
N ASN A 124 0.15 -21.98 15.20
CA ASN A 124 0.25 -22.82 16.40
C ASN A 124 0.06 -24.31 16.11
N VAL A 125 -0.23 -24.70 14.86
CA VAL A 125 -0.44 -26.10 14.48
C VAL A 125 0.92 -26.79 14.35
N GLN A 126 1.09 -27.92 15.05
CA GLN A 126 2.28 -28.75 14.91
C GLN A 126 2.13 -29.64 13.67
N CYS A 127 2.74 -29.23 12.57
CA CYS A 127 2.81 -29.97 11.31
C CYS A 127 4.14 -29.64 10.62
N ASP A 128 4.47 -30.37 9.55
CA ASP A 128 5.61 -30.00 8.72
C ASP A 128 5.33 -28.71 7.92
N GLU A 129 6.39 -28.09 7.40
CA GLU A 129 6.29 -26.80 6.71
C GLU A 129 5.44 -26.86 5.42
N SER A 130 5.45 -28.01 4.74
CA SER A 130 4.67 -28.22 3.52
C SER A 130 3.18 -28.30 3.83
N GLU A 131 2.81 -29.10 4.82
CA GLU A 131 1.44 -29.23 5.32
C GLU A 131 0.91 -27.89 5.86
N LEU A 132 1.73 -27.16 6.62
CA LEU A 132 1.37 -25.82 7.11
C LEU A 132 1.07 -24.87 5.95
N GLY A 133 1.86 -24.91 4.88
CA GLY A 133 1.65 -24.09 3.71
C GLY A 133 0.35 -24.41 2.96
N GLU A 134 -0.02 -25.68 2.88
CA GLU A 134 -1.30 -26.09 2.29
C GLU A 134 -2.49 -25.65 3.15
N LEU A 135 -2.42 -25.86 4.47
CA LEU A 135 -3.44 -25.40 5.42
C LEU A 135 -3.60 -23.87 5.36
N PHE A 136 -2.49 -23.15 5.26
CA PHE A 136 -2.50 -21.69 5.12
C PHE A 136 -3.20 -21.26 3.83
N ARG A 137 -2.82 -21.82 2.68
CA ARG A 137 -3.45 -21.50 1.38
C ARG A 137 -4.94 -21.83 1.40
N GLN A 138 -5.33 -22.97 1.97
CA GLN A 138 -6.73 -23.37 2.08
C GLN A 138 -7.54 -22.46 3.02
N ALA A 139 -6.96 -21.99 4.11
CA ALA A 139 -7.63 -21.03 4.98
C ALA A 139 -7.73 -19.64 4.32
N HIS A 140 -6.66 -19.21 3.66
CA HIS A 140 -6.59 -17.92 2.99
C HIS A 140 -7.53 -17.83 1.78
N SER A 141 -7.74 -18.91 1.03
CA SER A 141 -8.62 -18.92 -0.15
C SER A 141 -10.08 -18.55 0.16
N LYS A 142 -10.53 -18.71 1.41
CA LYS A 142 -11.83 -18.24 1.90
C LYS A 142 -11.97 -16.71 1.81
N TYR A 143 -10.86 -16.01 1.98
CA TYR A 143 -10.75 -14.56 1.92
C TYR A 143 -10.34 -14.10 0.53
N GLY A 144 -9.33 -14.74 -0.04
CA GLY A 144 -8.91 -14.52 -1.41
C GLY A 144 -8.43 -13.11 -1.73
N ASN A 145 -7.79 -12.43 -0.77
CA ASN A 145 -7.25 -11.09 -0.96
C ASN A 145 -5.72 -11.14 -1.04
N TYR A 146 -5.16 -10.58 -2.10
CA TYR A 146 -3.73 -10.66 -2.38
C TYR A 146 -3.15 -9.29 -2.67
N VAL A 147 -1.87 -9.09 -2.34
CA VAL A 147 -1.07 -7.96 -2.83
C VAL A 147 -0.24 -8.46 -4.00
N PHE A 148 -0.41 -7.85 -5.17
CA PHE A 148 0.36 -8.20 -6.35
C PHE A 148 1.66 -7.42 -6.41
N PHE A 149 2.79 -8.11 -6.43
CA PHE A 149 4.09 -7.50 -6.70
C PHE A 149 4.60 -7.96 -8.06
N GLU A 150 4.87 -7.01 -8.93
CA GLU A 150 5.47 -7.27 -10.23
C GLU A 150 6.90 -7.82 -10.06
N LYS A 151 7.24 -8.87 -10.82
CA LYS A 151 8.58 -9.46 -10.80
C LYS A 151 9.51 -8.63 -11.69
N GLY A 152 10.52 -8.02 -11.07
CA GLY A 152 11.61 -7.27 -11.70
C GLY A 152 12.57 -6.76 -10.64
N ASP A 153 13.79 -6.32 -11.03
CA ASP A 153 14.86 -5.91 -10.10
C ASP A 153 14.42 -4.85 -9.07
N GLU A 154 13.45 -4.00 -9.42
CA GLU A 154 12.91 -2.95 -8.55
C GLU A 154 11.43 -3.16 -8.14
N GLY A 155 10.71 -4.09 -8.80
CA GLY A 155 9.24 -4.18 -8.75
C GLY A 155 8.64 -4.42 -7.36
N MET A 156 9.34 -5.17 -6.51
CA MET A 156 8.93 -5.47 -5.12
C MET A 156 9.01 -4.26 -4.18
N LYS A 157 9.75 -3.20 -4.56
CA LYS A 157 10.08 -2.07 -3.68
C LYS A 157 9.39 -0.76 -4.08
N GLU A 158 8.66 -0.77 -5.18
CA GLU A 158 8.08 0.44 -5.74
C GLU A 158 6.61 0.63 -5.37
N GLU A 159 6.22 1.88 -5.16
CA GLU A 159 4.84 2.26 -4.94
C GLU A 159 4.09 2.24 -6.29
N VAL A 160 2.96 1.54 -6.38
CA VAL A 160 2.05 1.57 -7.53
C VAL A 160 0.96 2.61 -7.32
N LEU A 161 0.42 2.67 -6.10
CA LEU A 161 -0.73 3.49 -5.75
C LEU A 161 -0.40 4.48 -4.65
N TYR A 162 -0.81 5.72 -4.88
CA TYR A 162 -0.78 6.78 -3.88
C TYR A 162 -2.19 7.14 -3.43
N HIS A 163 -2.37 7.18 -2.12
CA HIS A 163 -3.62 7.59 -1.49
C HIS A 163 -3.72 9.11 -1.43
N LEU A 164 -4.76 9.68 -2.03
CA LEU A 164 -5.13 11.09 -1.92
C LEU A 164 -5.49 11.41 -0.47
N SER A 165 -4.48 11.80 0.31
CA SER A 165 -4.75 12.47 1.56
C SER A 165 -5.25 13.88 1.23
N GLY A 166 -6.55 14.13 1.42
CA GLY A 166 -7.13 15.49 1.36
C GLY A 166 -6.44 16.52 2.28
N ARG A 167 -5.47 16.09 3.10
CA ARG A 167 -4.61 16.95 3.93
C ARG A 167 -3.53 17.69 3.14
N LYS A 168 -3.30 17.36 1.85
CA LYS A 168 -2.23 17.97 1.03
C LYS A 168 -2.70 18.62 -0.26
N ALA A 169 -3.96 18.44 -0.64
CA ALA A 169 -4.54 19.04 -1.83
C ALA A 169 -5.68 19.97 -1.41
N CYS A 170 -5.62 21.22 -1.82
CA CYS A 170 -6.75 22.14 -1.75
C CYS A 170 -7.28 22.41 -3.15
N ALA A 171 -8.59 22.71 -3.27
CA ALA A 171 -9.15 23.19 -4.52
C ALA A 171 -8.33 24.40 -4.99
N SER A 172 -7.91 24.39 -6.25
CA SER A 172 -7.30 25.56 -6.85
C SER A 172 -8.35 26.67 -6.84
N ASN A 173 -8.03 27.85 -6.32
CA ASN A 173 -8.95 28.98 -6.37
C ASN A 173 -9.28 29.28 -7.84
N VAL A 174 -10.50 28.96 -8.28
CA VAL A 174 -10.99 29.16 -9.66
C VAL A 174 -11.26 30.67 -9.95
N GLY A 175 -10.60 31.57 -9.23
CA GLY A 175 -10.85 33.01 -9.24
C GLY A 175 -9.72 33.86 -9.83
N SER A 176 -8.64 33.28 -10.34
CA SER A 176 -7.56 34.05 -10.98
C SER A 176 -7.38 33.62 -12.44
N ASP A 177 -8.07 34.32 -13.33
CA ASP A 177 -7.84 34.48 -14.77
C ASP A 177 -7.00 33.40 -15.47
N ILE A 178 -7.69 32.36 -15.93
CA ILE A 178 -7.22 31.41 -16.96
C ILE A 178 -7.40 32.06 -18.34
N THR A 179 -6.84 33.26 -18.54
CA THR A 179 -6.75 33.88 -19.85
C THR A 179 -5.33 34.40 -20.04
N GLY A 180 -4.45 33.55 -20.56
CA GLY A 180 -3.25 34.01 -21.28
C GLY A 180 -1.86 33.68 -20.72
N ARG A 181 -1.70 32.88 -19.66
CA ARG A 181 -0.35 32.54 -19.13
C ARG A 181 0.05 31.06 -19.12
N SER A 182 -0.81 30.16 -19.58
CA SER A 182 -0.59 28.72 -19.42
C SER A 182 0.58 28.14 -20.23
N GLU A 183 0.96 28.74 -21.37
CA GLU A 183 2.07 28.20 -22.18
C GLU A 183 3.47 28.63 -21.70
N ILE A 184 3.60 29.80 -21.08
CA ILE A 184 4.92 30.33 -20.66
C ILE A 184 5.39 29.70 -19.34
N ALA A 185 4.46 29.34 -18.45
CA ALA A 185 4.78 28.66 -17.20
C ALA A 185 5.27 27.21 -17.43
N TYR A 186 4.72 26.52 -18.43
CA TYR A 186 5.11 25.15 -18.78
C TYR A 186 6.54 25.07 -19.36
N ARG A 187 6.97 26.11 -20.10
CA ARG A 187 8.34 26.18 -20.65
C ARG A 187 9.41 26.55 -19.62
N LYS A 188 9.09 27.33 -18.58
CA LYS A 188 10.06 27.68 -17.52
C LYS A 188 10.28 26.59 -16.47
N GLN A 189 9.32 25.67 -16.28
CA GLN A 189 9.50 24.53 -15.36
C GLN A 189 10.48 23.46 -15.88
N LYS A 190 10.71 23.39 -17.19
CA LYS A 190 11.67 22.43 -17.77
C LYS A 190 13.14 22.72 -17.41
N ALA A 191 13.46 23.92 -16.90
CA ALA A 191 14.82 24.37 -16.59
C ALA A 191 15.20 24.30 -15.09
N LEU A 192 14.31 23.83 -14.22
CA LEU A 192 14.51 23.80 -12.75
C LEU A 192 14.56 22.36 -12.18
N HIS A 193 14.83 21.37 -13.03
CA HIS A 193 15.02 19.97 -12.61
C HIS A 193 16.50 19.67 -12.32
N SER A 194 17.07 20.32 -11.31
CA SER A 194 18.10 19.69 -10.48
C SER A 194 17.49 19.44 -9.11
N PHE A 195 16.77 18.32 -9.00
CA PHE A 195 16.11 17.94 -7.75
C PHE A 195 17.14 17.29 -6.82
N GLN A 196 17.45 17.95 -5.71
CA GLN A 196 18.22 17.35 -4.62
C GLN A 196 17.28 16.59 -3.67
N PRO A 197 17.49 15.27 -3.46
CA PRO A 197 16.67 14.50 -2.54
C PRO A 197 16.94 14.93 -1.09
N GLN A 198 15.88 15.31 -0.35
CA GLN A 198 15.96 15.45 1.11
C GLN A 198 16.04 14.04 1.73
N GLY A 199 17.23 13.66 2.21
CA GLY A 199 17.55 12.32 2.75
C GLY A 199 16.93 11.95 4.10
N ALA A 200 15.73 12.46 4.44
CA ALA A 200 15.11 12.22 5.76
C ALA A 200 13.65 11.74 5.72
N SER A 201 13.08 11.46 4.54
CA SER A 201 11.75 10.82 4.44
C SER A 201 11.88 9.32 4.20
N PHE A 202 11.44 8.51 5.15
CA PHE A 202 11.43 7.04 5.04
C PHE A 202 10.33 6.49 4.11
N THR A 203 9.57 7.37 3.44
CA THR A 203 8.83 6.96 2.25
C THR A 203 9.84 6.93 1.10
N THR A 204 10.31 5.76 0.70
CA THR A 204 11.10 5.56 -0.54
C THR A 204 10.35 5.97 -1.80
N ALA A 205 9.08 6.36 -1.67
CA ALA A 205 8.33 7.05 -2.71
C ALA A 205 9.15 8.24 -3.24
N ARG A 206 9.71 8.08 -4.45
CA ARG A 206 10.06 9.21 -5.31
C ARG A 206 8.84 10.11 -5.30
N ARG A 207 8.99 11.36 -4.89
CA ARG A 207 7.87 12.31 -4.83
C ARG A 207 7.40 12.59 -6.26
N ALA A 208 6.50 11.76 -6.78
CA ALA A 208 5.78 12.02 -8.00
C ALA A 208 4.65 13.00 -7.67
N VAL A 209 4.68 14.18 -8.27
CA VAL A 209 3.59 15.16 -8.16
C VAL A 209 2.87 15.17 -9.49
N GLY A 210 1.71 14.52 -9.53
CA GLY A 210 0.76 14.69 -10.63
C GLY A 210 0.04 16.03 -10.48
N VAL A 211 0.06 16.86 -11.51
CA VAL A 211 -0.76 18.08 -11.55
C VAL A 211 -2.17 17.68 -11.96
N VAL A 212 -3.11 17.75 -11.03
CA VAL A 212 -4.54 17.51 -11.32
C VAL A 212 -5.21 18.87 -11.56
N PRO A 213 -5.79 19.14 -12.74
CA PRO A 213 -6.52 20.37 -12.99
C PRO A 213 -7.61 20.58 -11.93
N GLY A 214 -7.61 21.74 -11.27
CA GLY A 214 -8.55 22.03 -10.19
C GLY A 214 -8.02 21.77 -8.76
N LEU A 215 -6.82 21.19 -8.60
CA LEU A 215 -6.21 20.92 -7.29
C LEU A 215 -4.79 21.49 -7.22
N THR A 216 -4.49 22.16 -6.11
CA THR A 216 -3.15 22.66 -5.77
C THR A 216 -2.61 21.93 -4.55
N VAL A 217 -1.35 21.49 -4.62
CA VAL A 217 -0.66 20.89 -3.47
C VAL A 217 -0.22 22.00 -2.52
N GLN A 218 -0.69 21.98 -1.28
CA GLN A 218 -0.20 22.92 -0.27
C GLN A 218 1.27 22.59 0.04
N GLN A 219 2.17 23.53 -0.27
CA GLN A 219 3.54 23.45 0.24
C GLN A 219 3.46 23.64 1.76
N GLN A 220 3.78 22.59 2.52
CA GLN A 220 3.97 22.73 3.96
C GLN A 220 5.07 23.75 4.19
N GLN A 221 4.73 24.91 4.75
CA GLN A 221 5.73 25.83 5.27
C GLN A 221 6.51 25.09 6.37
N GLU A 222 7.80 24.85 6.15
CA GLU A 222 8.69 24.08 7.04
C GLU A 222 8.90 24.72 8.44
N ASN A 223 8.20 25.82 8.77
CA ASN A 223 8.50 26.65 9.94
C ASN A 223 7.57 26.46 11.16
N ALA A 224 6.64 25.50 11.15
CA ALA A 224 5.84 25.21 12.34
C ALA A 224 6.50 24.14 13.21
N LYS A 225 7.22 24.55 14.25
CA LYS A 225 7.58 23.70 15.41
C LYS A 225 6.31 23.23 16.11
N LEU A 226 5.68 22.18 15.59
CA LEU A 226 4.52 21.54 16.21
C LEU A 226 4.98 20.77 17.47
N GLN A 227 4.88 21.43 18.63
CA GLN A 227 4.89 20.75 19.93
C GLN A 227 3.64 19.87 20.02
N PHE A 228 3.81 18.58 19.70
CA PHE A 228 2.74 17.58 19.81
C PHE A 228 2.60 17.19 21.30
N THR A 229 1.56 17.70 21.97
CA THR A 229 1.27 17.41 23.39
C THR A 229 0.37 16.19 23.58
N GLY A 230 -0.05 15.52 22.49
CA GLY A 230 -0.87 14.32 22.55
C GLY A 230 -0.05 13.04 22.73
N GLN A 231 -0.27 12.31 23.82
CA GLN A 231 0.29 10.97 24.00
C GLN A 231 -0.16 10.06 22.84
N PHE A 232 0.79 9.57 22.04
CA PHE A 232 0.52 8.64 20.96
C PHE A 232 0.07 7.29 21.55
N ARG A 233 -1.22 6.97 21.40
CA ARG A 233 -1.86 5.79 22.02
C ARG A 233 -1.45 4.46 21.37
N GLN A 234 -1.02 4.48 20.12
CA GLN A 234 -0.63 3.28 19.38
C GLN A 234 0.81 2.86 19.73
N ARG A 235 1.13 1.57 19.52
CA ARG A 235 2.51 1.07 19.63
C ARG A 235 3.30 1.53 18.41
N CYS A 236 4.55 1.93 18.62
CA CYS A 236 5.49 2.29 17.57
C CYS A 236 5.67 1.12 16.59
N PHE A 237 5.62 1.40 15.28
CA PHE A 237 5.79 0.39 14.25
C PHE A 237 7.21 -0.18 14.16
N HIS A 238 8.22 0.47 14.79
CA HIS A 238 9.60 0.01 14.81
C HIS A 238 9.87 -0.90 16.02
N CYS A 239 9.73 -0.35 17.24
CA CYS A 239 10.13 -1.01 18.48
C CYS A 239 8.97 -1.61 19.28
N GLY A 240 7.71 -1.44 18.85
CA GLY A 240 6.55 -1.98 19.54
C GLY A 240 6.17 -1.33 20.88
N LEU A 241 6.91 -0.29 21.32
CA LEU A 241 6.64 0.46 22.56
C LEU A 241 5.56 1.54 22.35
N LYS A 242 4.79 1.86 23.39
CA LYS A 242 3.75 2.92 23.35
C LYS A 242 4.35 4.31 23.56
N GLY A 243 3.59 5.35 23.21
CA GLY A 243 3.94 6.74 23.55
C GLY A 243 4.70 7.51 22.47
N HIS A 244 5.07 6.87 21.36
CA HIS A 244 5.69 7.52 20.21
C HIS A 244 5.31 6.81 18.91
N SER A 245 5.32 7.55 17.79
CA SER A 245 5.18 6.96 16.46
C SER A 245 6.53 6.51 15.93
N PHE A 246 6.54 5.72 14.84
CA PHE A 246 7.76 5.28 14.14
C PHE A 246 8.76 6.41 13.89
N LYS A 247 8.28 7.58 13.46
CA LYS A 247 9.10 8.77 13.18
C LYS A 247 9.90 9.27 14.39
N PHE A 248 9.45 8.95 15.60
CA PHE A 248 10.05 9.37 16.85
C PHE A 248 10.53 8.15 17.66
N CYS A 249 10.83 7.03 17.00
CA CYS A 249 11.35 5.84 17.65
C CYS A 249 12.75 6.10 18.23
N PRO A 250 12.95 5.98 19.56
CA PRO A 250 14.26 6.19 20.19
C PRO A 250 15.31 5.19 19.72
N GLU A 251 14.89 3.99 19.30
CA GLU A 251 15.79 2.96 18.78
C GLU A 251 16.29 3.27 17.37
N MET A 252 15.49 3.96 16.54
CA MET A 252 15.94 4.39 15.21
C MET A 252 17.04 5.45 15.25
N VAL A 253 17.13 6.22 16.34
CA VAL A 253 18.19 7.23 16.51
C VAL A 253 19.52 6.57 16.90
N LYS A 254 19.49 5.31 17.34
CA LYS A 254 20.68 4.55 17.76
C LYS A 254 21.29 3.71 16.64
N GLU A 255 20.55 3.44 15.57
CA GLU A 255 21.10 2.81 14.37
C GLU A 255 21.83 3.89 13.56
N ASP A 256 23.14 3.72 13.35
CA ASP A 256 23.98 4.64 12.58
C ASP A 256 23.33 4.91 11.22
N LYS A 257 23.12 6.20 10.91
CA LYS A 257 22.58 6.62 9.62
C LYS A 257 23.50 6.10 8.52
N PRO A 258 22.98 5.42 7.47
CA PRO A 258 23.81 5.05 6.34
C PRO A 258 24.44 6.30 5.73
N GLU A 259 25.74 6.24 5.50
CA GLU A 259 26.55 7.32 4.93
C GLU A 259 26.00 7.69 3.54
N VAL A 260 25.64 8.95 3.36
CA VAL A 260 25.12 9.46 2.09
C VAL A 260 26.30 9.71 1.16
N GLN A 261 26.51 8.82 0.19
CA GLN A 261 27.45 9.09 -0.91
C GLN A 261 26.83 10.11 -1.86
N VAL A 262 27.49 11.27 -1.98
CA VAL A 262 27.20 12.28 -3.00
C VAL A 262 28.00 11.89 -4.24
N LEU A 263 27.30 11.46 -5.30
CA LEU A 263 27.92 11.26 -6.61
C LEU A 263 28.03 12.61 -7.32
N ASP A 264 29.28 13.05 -7.53
CA ASP A 264 29.61 14.18 -8.39
C ASP A 264 29.50 13.74 -9.86
N LEU A 265 28.71 14.46 -10.66
CA LEU A 265 28.47 14.19 -12.08
C LEU A 265 28.91 15.38 -12.96
N SER A 266 29.88 16.17 -12.49
CA SER A 266 30.59 17.14 -13.34
C SER A 266 31.42 16.47 -14.43
#